data_AF-A0A6J1QJB8-F1
#
_entry.id   AF-A0A6J1QJB8-F1
#
_cell.length_a   1.000
_cell.length_b   1.000
_cell.length_c   1.000
_cell.angle_alpha   90.00
_cell.angle_beta   90.00
_cell.angle_gamma   90.00
#
_symmetry.space_group_name_H-M   'P 1'
#
loop_
_entity.id
_entity.type
_entity.pdbx_description
1 polymer ?
#
loop_
_entity_poly.entity_id
_entity_poly.type
_entity_poly.pdbx_seq_one_letter_code
_entity_poly.pdbx_strand_id
1 'polypeptide(L)'
;MSNEEVDENVADLEKYVDYVEDDDEDLEWLDKRELIQLVQSNPALYAKSSKEYCGKGFDKDLAWQSLGSCLSRPMSGPKASKLFYNIRQRFGKERRQVAASLKGKSGRGAKAPYVSTWPLYEDCLFLADHIVGRKTSSSYNIQKTAAVTKF
;
A
#
# COMPACT_ATOMS: atom_id res chain seq x y z
N MET A 1 46.13 -55.25 -8.26
CA MET A 1 44.71 -54.91 -8.37
C MET A 1 44.45 -53.86 -7.31
N SER A 2 44.43 -52.61 -7.73
CA SER A 2 44.27 -51.42 -6.92
C SER A 2 42.83 -51.42 -6.38
N ASN A 3 42.66 -51.51 -5.07
CA ASN A 3 41.38 -51.19 -4.45
C ASN A 3 41.36 -49.67 -4.22
N GLU A 4 40.43 -49.05 -4.94
CA GLU A 4 40.09 -47.64 -4.94
C GLU A 4 39.65 -47.21 -3.53
N GLU A 5 40.29 -46.16 -3.01
CA GLU A 5 39.89 -45.50 -1.78
C GLU A 5 38.51 -44.86 -1.96
N VAL A 6 37.55 -45.26 -1.12
CA VAL A 6 36.29 -44.54 -0.96
C VAL A 6 36.60 -43.34 -0.07
N ASP A 7 36.83 -42.19 -0.70
CA ASP A 7 36.97 -40.91 0.00
C ASP A 7 35.60 -40.46 0.55
N GLU A 8 35.46 -40.60 1.87
CA GLU A 8 34.34 -40.12 2.68
C GLU A 8 34.34 -38.58 2.74
N ASN A 9 33.82 -37.93 1.71
CA ASN A 9 33.51 -36.49 1.79
C ASN A 9 32.08 -36.24 2.28
N VAL A 10 31.84 -36.57 3.56
CA VAL A 10 30.57 -36.27 4.29
C VAL A 10 30.48 -34.78 4.69
N ALA A 11 31.56 -34.01 4.51
CA ALA A 11 31.64 -32.62 4.95
C ALA A 11 31.00 -31.58 4.00
N ASP A 12 30.58 -31.97 2.79
CA ASP A 12 30.08 -31.01 1.78
C ASP A 12 28.55 -30.97 1.68
N LEU A 13 27.82 -31.87 2.36
CA LEU A 13 26.36 -31.89 2.31
C LEU A 13 25.70 -30.99 3.38
N GLU A 14 26.40 -30.68 4.47
CA GLU A 14 25.90 -29.75 5.51
C GLU A 14 25.98 -28.28 5.08
N LYS A 15 26.69 -27.96 4.00
CA LYS A 15 26.83 -26.60 3.47
C LYS A 15 25.71 -26.21 2.49
N TYR A 16 24.84 -27.15 2.10
CA TYR A 16 23.80 -26.94 1.09
C TYR A 16 22.41 -26.65 1.66
N VAL A 17 22.33 -26.19 2.92
CA VAL A 17 21.07 -25.91 3.63
C VAL A 17 20.94 -24.43 4.05
N ASP A 18 21.54 -23.50 3.30
CA ASP A 18 21.61 -22.08 3.69
C ASP A 18 21.28 -21.08 2.57
N TYR A 19 20.31 -21.37 1.70
CA TYR A 19 19.71 -20.35 0.81
C TYR A 19 18.23 -20.66 0.57
N VAL A 20 17.40 -20.42 1.59
CA VAL A 20 15.95 -20.23 1.42
C VAL A 20 15.55 -18.97 2.20
N GLU A 21 16.09 -17.82 1.80
CA GLU A 21 15.74 -16.51 2.39
C GLU A 21 14.96 -15.59 1.45
N ASP A 22 14.51 -16.08 0.28
CA ASP A 22 13.72 -15.28 -0.67
C ASP A 22 12.20 -15.57 -0.65
N ASP A 23 11.75 -16.63 0.03
CA ASP A 23 10.32 -17.00 0.04
C ASP A 23 9.45 -16.11 0.96
N ASP A 24 10.03 -15.42 1.95
CA ASP A 24 9.27 -14.67 2.95
C ASP A 24 8.74 -13.32 2.43
N GLU A 25 9.48 -12.63 1.54
CA GLU A 25 9.01 -11.34 0.99
C GLU A 25 7.89 -11.56 -0.03
N ASP A 26 8.00 -12.59 -0.86
CA ASP A 26 6.98 -12.98 -1.84
C ASP A 26 5.71 -13.52 -1.16
N LEU A 27 5.84 -14.28 -0.06
CA LEU A 27 4.69 -14.64 0.79
C LEU A 27 4.04 -13.39 1.39
N GLU A 28 4.82 -12.40 1.81
CA GLU A 28 4.29 -11.16 2.38
C GLU A 28 3.50 -10.34 1.35
N TRP A 29 3.93 -10.32 0.08
CA TRP A 29 3.20 -9.67 -1.01
C TRP A 29 1.90 -10.39 -1.34
N LEU A 30 1.89 -11.72 -1.31
CA LEU A 30 0.70 -12.53 -1.55
C LEU A 30 -0.38 -12.25 -0.49
N ASP A 31 0.00 -12.25 0.78
CA ASP A 31 -0.89 -11.92 1.91
C ASP A 31 -1.50 -10.51 1.76
N LYS A 32 -0.69 -9.54 1.31
CA LYS A 32 -1.16 -8.16 1.06
C LYS A 32 -2.12 -8.10 -0.13
N ARG A 33 -1.86 -8.84 -1.21
CA ARG A 33 -2.75 -8.89 -2.39
C ARG A 33 -4.11 -9.49 -2.05
N GLU A 34 -4.12 -10.59 -1.32
CA GLU A 34 -5.35 -11.24 -0.88
C GLU A 34 -6.19 -10.27 -0.02
N LEU A 35 -5.54 -9.59 0.94
CA LEU A 35 -6.19 -8.56 1.75
C LEU A 35 -6.76 -7.42 0.88
N ILE A 36 -6.03 -6.98 -0.15
CA ILE A 36 -6.51 -5.95 -1.07
C ILE A 36 -7.78 -6.40 -1.80
N GLN A 37 -7.79 -7.60 -2.36
CA GLN A 37 -8.93 -8.14 -3.12
C GLN A 37 -10.19 -8.29 -2.23
N LEU A 38 -10.00 -8.79 -1.01
CA LEU A 38 -11.07 -8.88 -0.03
C LEU A 38 -11.62 -7.50 0.36
N VAL A 39 -10.75 -6.52 0.60
CA VAL A 39 -11.18 -5.16 0.94
C VAL A 39 -11.87 -4.49 -0.25
N GLN A 40 -11.37 -4.67 -1.48
CA GLN A 40 -11.97 -4.13 -2.70
C GLN A 40 -13.44 -4.55 -2.85
N SER A 41 -13.73 -5.82 -2.52
CA SER A 41 -15.08 -6.40 -2.52
C SER A 41 -15.98 -5.89 -1.39
N ASN A 42 -15.44 -5.11 -0.43
CA ASN A 42 -16.16 -4.59 0.73
C ASN A 42 -16.03 -3.04 0.83
N PRO A 43 -16.77 -2.28 0.00
CA PRO A 43 -16.71 -0.81 -0.03
C PRO A 43 -16.92 -0.12 1.32
N ALA A 44 -17.72 -0.71 2.21
CA ALA A 44 -17.97 -0.19 3.56
C ALA A 44 -16.68 0.03 4.39
N LEU A 45 -15.56 -0.60 4.04
CA LEU A 45 -14.28 -0.44 4.74
C LEU A 45 -13.44 0.75 4.28
N TYR A 46 -13.57 1.16 3.02
CA TYR A 46 -12.68 2.16 2.40
C TYR A 46 -13.39 3.35 1.75
N ALA A 47 -14.60 3.16 1.24
CA ALA A 47 -15.34 4.17 0.49
C ALA A 47 -16.15 5.08 1.42
N LYS A 48 -15.53 6.13 1.97
CA LYS A 48 -16.19 7.08 2.89
C LYS A 48 -17.46 7.75 2.34
N SER A 49 -17.57 7.83 1.02
CA SER A 49 -18.72 8.40 0.32
C SER A 49 -19.87 7.41 0.14
N SER A 50 -19.67 6.12 0.42
CA SER A 50 -20.74 5.13 0.33
C SER A 50 -21.67 5.23 1.53
N LYS A 51 -22.96 4.95 1.31
CA LYS A 51 -23.96 4.91 2.40
C LYS A 51 -23.66 3.80 3.40
N GLU A 52 -22.98 2.75 2.94
CA GLU A 52 -22.61 1.56 3.71
C GLU A 52 -21.49 1.86 4.72
N TYR A 53 -20.56 2.77 4.39
CA TYR A 53 -19.44 3.14 5.27
C TYR A 53 -19.89 3.78 6.60
N CYS A 54 -21.02 4.49 6.60
CA CYS A 54 -21.63 5.13 7.78
C CYS A 54 -23.06 4.61 8.06
N GLY A 55 -23.40 3.42 7.56
CA GLY A 55 -24.74 2.84 7.76
C GLY A 55 -25.03 2.64 9.25
N LYS A 56 -26.26 2.95 9.68
CA LYS A 56 -26.69 2.68 11.06
C LYS A 56 -26.62 1.17 11.31
N GLY A 57 -25.77 0.74 12.24
CA GLY A 57 -25.54 -0.67 12.56
C GLY A 57 -24.39 -1.36 11.82
N PHE A 58 -23.62 -0.63 11.00
CA PHE A 58 -22.39 -1.18 10.44
C PHE A 58 -21.30 -1.28 11.53
N ASP A 59 -20.92 -2.51 11.86
CA ASP A 59 -19.82 -2.79 12.77
C ASP A 59 -18.52 -2.99 11.99
N LYS A 60 -17.68 -1.96 12.01
CA LYS A 60 -16.42 -1.95 11.29
C LYS A 60 -15.41 -2.93 11.89
N ASP A 61 -15.44 -3.14 13.20
CA ASP A 61 -14.50 -4.03 13.88
C ASP A 61 -14.83 -5.49 13.55
N LEU A 62 -16.13 -5.83 13.54
CA LEU A 62 -16.60 -7.14 13.09
C LEU A 62 -16.27 -7.38 11.61
N ALA A 63 -16.44 -6.38 10.75
CA ALA A 63 -16.11 -6.50 9.33
C ALA A 63 -14.61 -6.78 9.12
N TRP A 64 -13.72 -6.07 9.82
CA TRP A 64 -12.29 -6.35 9.77
C TRP A 64 -11.94 -7.71 10.35
N GLN A 65 -12.59 -8.11 11.45
CA GLN A 65 -12.39 -9.43 12.05
C GLN A 65 -12.79 -10.54 11.08
N SER A 66 -13.95 -10.41 10.42
CA SER A 66 -14.40 -11.36 9.40
C SER A 66 -13.40 -11.44 8.24
N LEU A 67 -12.94 -10.29 7.71
CA LEU A 67 -11.96 -10.30 6.62
C LEU A 67 -10.64 -10.93 7.03
N GLY A 68 -10.12 -10.59 8.21
CA GLY A 68 -8.87 -11.15 8.70
C GLY A 68 -8.93 -12.67 8.88
N SER A 69 -10.09 -13.20 9.26
CA SER A 69 -10.33 -14.65 9.36
C SER A 69 -10.50 -15.36 8.01
N CYS A 70 -10.87 -14.64 6.94
CA CYS A 70 -11.04 -15.21 5.60
C CYS A 70 -9.74 -15.31 4.79
N LEU A 71 -8.65 -14.72 5.27
CA LEU A 71 -7.35 -14.79 4.60
C LEU A 71 -6.76 -16.20 4.68
N SER A 72 -6.01 -16.59 3.65
CA SER A 72 -5.26 -17.84 3.57
C SER A 72 -4.31 -18.00 4.76
N ARG A 73 -3.75 -16.88 5.25
CA ARG A 73 -3.08 -16.77 6.54
C ARG A 73 -3.92 -15.90 7.48
N PRO A 74 -4.77 -16.52 8.32
CA PRO A 74 -5.68 -15.78 9.16
C PRO A 74 -4.95 -14.79 10.08
N MET A 75 -5.51 -13.60 10.22
CA MET A 75 -5.03 -12.59 11.16
C MET A 75 -6.18 -11.89 11.86
N SER A 76 -5.88 -11.21 12.98
CA SER A 76 -6.90 -10.45 13.70
C SER A 76 -7.38 -9.24 12.91
N GLY A 77 -8.62 -8.83 13.12
CA GLY A 77 -9.19 -7.63 12.49
C GLY A 77 -8.34 -6.36 12.67
N PRO A 78 -7.83 -6.06 13.88
CA PRO A 78 -6.93 -4.94 14.09
C PRO A 78 -5.63 -5.02 13.27
N LYS A 79 -5.06 -6.23 13.09
CA LYS A 79 -3.86 -6.43 12.29
C LYS A 79 -4.14 -6.22 10.80
N ALA A 80 -5.25 -6.77 10.28
CA ALA A 80 -5.70 -6.56 8.90
C ALA A 80 -5.97 -5.07 8.60
N SER A 81 -6.70 -4.39 9.49
CA SER A 81 -6.99 -2.95 9.38
C SER A 81 -5.72 -2.09 9.34
N LYS A 82 -4.75 -2.37 10.23
CA LYS A 82 -3.46 -1.67 10.27
C LYS A 82 -2.63 -1.93 9.00
N LEU A 83 -2.60 -3.18 8.54
CA LEU A 83 -1.88 -3.55 7.31
C LEU A 83 -2.47 -2.82 6.09
N PHE A 84 -3.79 -2.87 5.92
CA PHE A 84 -4.47 -2.17 4.84
C PHE A 84 -4.29 -0.64 4.92
N TYR A 85 -4.29 -0.06 6.12
CA TYR A 85 -3.99 1.35 6.30
C TYR A 85 -2.60 1.72 5.74
N ASN A 86 -1.57 0.92 6.02
CA ASN A 86 -0.22 1.16 5.52
C ASN A 86 -0.13 1.05 3.99
N ILE A 87 -0.78 0.03 3.40
CA ILE A 87 -0.92 -0.15 1.95
C ILE A 87 -1.54 1.12 1.34
N ARG A 88 -2.67 1.58 1.90
CA ARG A 88 -3.37 2.78 1.44
C ARG A 88 -2.51 4.04 1.51
N GLN A 89 -1.72 4.22 2.57
CA GLN A 89 -0.81 5.37 2.69
C GLN A 89 0.29 5.34 1.63
N ARG A 90 0.89 4.16 1.38
CA ARG A 90 1.91 3.99 0.34
C ARG A 90 1.33 4.25 -1.04
N PHE A 91 0.19 3.66 -1.37
CA PHE A 91 -0.53 3.91 -2.62
C PHE A 91 -0.81 5.41 -2.83
N GLY A 92 -1.26 6.11 -1.80
CA GLY A 92 -1.50 7.55 -1.88
C GLY A 92 -0.25 8.38 -2.22
N LYS A 93 0.96 7.94 -1.82
CA LYS A 93 2.23 8.57 -2.20
C LYS A 93 2.59 8.25 -3.65
N GLU A 94 2.55 6.97 -4.02
CA GLU A 94 2.81 6.49 -5.39
C GLU A 94 1.90 7.21 -6.41
N ARG A 95 0.60 7.27 -6.11
CA ARG A 95 -0.39 7.91 -7.00
C ARG A 95 -0.12 9.39 -7.22
N ARG A 96 0.32 10.11 -6.18
CA ARG A 96 0.71 11.52 -6.31
C ARG A 96 1.96 11.69 -7.17
N GLN A 97 2.94 10.80 -7.04
CA GLN A 97 4.15 10.85 -7.87
C GLN A 97 3.83 10.59 -9.34
N VAL A 98 3.03 9.56 -9.63
CA VAL A 98 2.55 9.27 -10.99
C VAL A 98 1.78 10.47 -11.55
N ALA A 99 0.79 10.99 -10.82
CA ALA A 99 -0.01 12.13 -11.27
C ALA A 99 0.82 13.42 -11.49
N ALA A 100 1.80 13.69 -10.61
CA ALA A 100 2.69 14.84 -10.75
C ALA A 100 3.60 14.72 -11.98
N SER A 101 4.07 13.52 -12.30
CA SER A 101 4.92 13.28 -13.46
C SER A 101 4.19 13.50 -14.79
N LEU A 102 2.91 13.12 -14.86
CA LEU A 102 2.05 13.34 -16.03
C LEU A 102 1.73 14.81 -16.27
N LYS A 103 1.74 15.62 -15.21
CA LYS A 103 1.52 17.08 -15.28
C LYS A 103 2.81 17.86 -15.62
N GLY A 104 3.91 17.16 -15.93
CA GLY A 104 5.22 17.75 -16.22
C GLY A 104 5.23 18.67 -17.45
N LYS A 105 6.19 19.61 -17.48
CA LYS A 105 6.34 20.64 -18.52
C LYS A 105 6.69 20.02 -19.88
N SER A 106 5.91 20.36 -20.91
CA SER A 106 6.23 20.07 -22.31
C SER A 106 7.44 20.91 -22.76
N GLY A 107 8.44 20.31 -23.39
CA GLY A 107 9.60 21.03 -23.94
C GLY A 107 10.90 20.22 -23.96
N ARG A 108 11.95 20.82 -24.52
CA ARG A 108 13.31 20.25 -24.57
C ARG A 108 13.83 20.11 -23.13
N GLY A 109 13.90 18.88 -22.61
CA GLY A 109 14.24 18.58 -21.20
C GLY A 109 13.08 17.99 -20.37
N ALA A 110 11.93 17.69 -20.98
CA ALA A 110 10.88 16.91 -20.34
C ALA A 110 11.41 15.55 -19.89
N LYS A 111 11.21 15.21 -18.61
CA LYS A 111 11.52 13.88 -18.08
C LYS A 111 10.41 12.91 -18.47
N ALA A 112 10.77 11.65 -18.70
CA ALA A 112 9.79 10.59 -18.88
C ALA A 112 8.82 10.54 -17.69
N PRO A 113 7.53 10.21 -17.90
CA PRO A 113 6.58 10.00 -16.83
C PRO A 113 7.09 8.95 -15.84
N TYR A 114 6.83 9.18 -14.56
CA TYR A 114 7.13 8.21 -13.51
C TYR A 114 6.13 7.06 -13.61
N VAL A 115 6.67 5.84 -13.65
CA VAL A 115 5.90 4.60 -13.54
C VAL A 115 6.23 3.98 -12.20
N SER A 116 5.21 3.66 -11.40
CA SER A 116 5.42 3.03 -10.09
C SER A 116 5.98 1.62 -10.30
N THR A 117 7.05 1.29 -9.57
CA THR A 117 7.62 -0.06 -9.51
C THR A 117 7.06 -0.88 -8.35
N TRP A 118 6.09 -0.33 -7.60
CA TRP A 118 5.54 -1.00 -6.42
C TRP A 118 4.59 -2.14 -6.83
N PRO A 119 4.82 -3.40 -6.40
CA PRO A 119 4.09 -4.56 -6.90
C PRO A 119 2.57 -4.57 -6.65
N LEU A 120 2.07 -3.75 -5.72
CA LEU A 120 0.65 -3.63 -5.36
C LEU A 120 -0.02 -2.40 -5.96
N TYR A 121 0.68 -1.62 -6.81
CA TYR A 121 0.15 -0.37 -7.33
C TYR A 121 -1.13 -0.57 -8.13
N GLU A 122 -1.12 -1.53 -9.06
CA GLU A 122 -2.25 -1.87 -9.92
C GLU A 122 -3.43 -2.43 -9.10
N ASP A 123 -3.13 -3.32 -8.14
CA ASP A 123 -4.13 -3.90 -7.23
C ASP A 123 -4.87 -2.82 -6.41
N CYS A 124 -4.21 -1.69 -6.14
CA CYS A 124 -4.77 -0.58 -5.36
C CYS A 124 -5.50 0.49 -6.20
N LEU A 125 -5.59 0.35 -7.53
CA LEU A 125 -6.17 1.39 -8.40
C LEU A 125 -7.62 1.74 -8.06
N PHE A 126 -8.40 0.80 -7.53
CA PHE A 126 -9.77 1.06 -7.07
C PHE A 126 -9.84 2.13 -5.97
N LEU A 127 -8.75 2.41 -5.26
CA LEU A 127 -8.67 3.45 -4.24
C LEU A 127 -8.47 4.85 -4.82
N ALA A 128 -8.15 4.99 -6.11
CA ALA A 128 -7.78 6.26 -6.72
C ALA A 128 -8.87 7.34 -6.51
N ASP A 129 -10.14 6.97 -6.68
CA ASP A 129 -11.27 7.89 -6.52
C ASP A 129 -11.64 8.14 -5.06
N HIS A 130 -11.12 7.32 -4.13
CA HIS A 130 -11.40 7.40 -2.69
C HIS A 130 -10.27 8.04 -1.87
N ILE A 131 -9.15 8.38 -2.51
CA ILE A 131 -8.01 9.08 -1.89
C ILE A 131 -7.89 10.45 -2.54
N VAL A 132 -8.87 11.31 -2.23
CA VAL A 132 -8.85 12.69 -2.68
C VAL A 132 -7.92 13.51 -1.77
N GLY A 133 -6.99 14.25 -2.39
CA GLY A 133 -6.16 15.21 -1.67
C GLY A 133 -7.03 16.23 -0.93
N ARG A 134 -6.75 16.45 0.36
CA ARG A 134 -7.45 17.48 1.13
C ARG A 134 -7.18 18.83 0.48
N LYS A 135 -8.23 19.57 0.09
CA LYS A 135 -8.11 20.98 -0.27
C LYS A 135 -7.68 21.73 0.99
N THR A 136 -6.44 22.20 1.02
CA THR A 136 -5.98 23.08 2.10
C THR A 136 -6.48 24.49 1.79
N SER A 137 -7.57 24.91 2.42
CA SER A 137 -7.89 26.34 2.49
C SER A 137 -6.89 26.96 3.47
N SER A 138 -5.93 27.72 2.96
CA SER A 138 -5.08 28.50 3.85
C SER A 138 -5.90 29.66 4.41
N SER A 139 -6.14 29.65 5.72
CA SER A 139 -6.73 30.79 6.43
C SER A 139 -5.66 31.84 6.69
N TYR A 140 -5.18 32.52 5.64
CA TYR A 140 -4.45 33.77 5.84
C TYR A 140 -5.47 34.86 6.14
N ASN A 141 -5.60 35.24 7.42
CA ASN A 141 -6.27 36.48 7.81
C ASN A 141 -5.52 37.64 7.13
N ILE A 142 -6.01 38.10 5.98
CA ILE A 142 -5.61 39.38 5.40
C ILE A 142 -6.17 40.45 6.34
N GLN A 143 -5.39 40.81 7.35
CA GLN A 143 -5.64 42.02 8.13
C GLN A 143 -5.52 43.18 7.14
N LYS A 144 -6.66 43.76 6.77
CA LYS A 144 -6.71 45.01 6.00
C LYS A 144 -6.00 46.08 6.82
N THR A 145 -4.75 46.39 6.50
CA THR A 145 -4.08 47.56 7.07
C THR A 145 -4.77 48.80 6.50
N ALA A 146 -5.61 49.43 7.31
CA ALA A 146 -6.19 50.72 6.99
C ALA A 146 -5.06 51.75 6.91
N ALA A 147 -4.86 52.33 5.72
CA ALA A 147 -3.99 53.47 5.53
C ALA A 147 -4.63 54.67 6.24
N VAL A 148 -3.98 55.15 7.31
CA VAL A 148 -4.33 56.42 7.96
C VAL A 148 -3.68 57.53 7.15
N THR A 149 -4.48 58.21 6.33
CA THR A 149 -4.13 59.50 5.73
C THR A 149 -4.36 60.58 6.78
N LYS A 150 -3.30 61.27 7.21
CA LYS A 150 -3.42 62.52 7.98
C LYS A 150 -3.38 63.70 7.00
N PHE A 151 -4.32 64.62 7.17
CA PHE A 151 -4.27 65.98 6.61
C PHE A 151 -3.37 66.86 7.46
#